data_AF-A0A4U9VGD0-F1
#
_entry.id   AF-A0A4U9VGD0-F1
#
_cell.length_a   1.000
_cell.length_b   1.000
_cell.length_c   1.000
_cell.angle_alpha   90.00
_cell.angle_beta   90.00
_cell.angle_gamma   90.00
#
_symmetry.space_group_name_H-M   'P 1'
#
loop_
_entity.id
_entity.type
_entity.pdbx_description
1 polymer ?
#
loop_
_entity_poly.entity_id
_entity_poly.type
_entity_poly.pdbx_seq_one_letter_code
_entity_poly.pdbx_strand_id
1 'polypeptide(L)'
;MLVKGLNYEQGTKKLSQPFLEAFLERIHQITLPEMRLDDNHELNIISYMSDIAEAVSLKPDWQVLENDISLGLFSFAKFLMYRDLDPANWPAKDSITSQPIIRALMSDGFDEDDSLLSEDVPIDPIIPPKRYAAHHG
;
A
#
# COMPACT_ATOMS: atom_id res chain seq x y z
N MET A 1 -12.58 12.65 -0.32
CA MET A 1 -13.31 13.32 -1.41
C MET A 1 -13.53 12.30 -2.52
N LEU A 2 -14.76 12.16 -3.00
CA LEU A 2 -15.09 11.26 -4.10
C LEU A 2 -15.48 12.09 -5.33
N VAL A 3 -14.90 11.77 -6.48
CA VAL A 3 -15.35 12.28 -7.78
C VAL A 3 -16.31 11.25 -8.36
N LYS A 4 -17.61 11.57 -8.35
CA LYS A 4 -18.65 10.70 -8.92
C LYS A 4 -18.52 10.79 -10.44
N GLY A 5 -18.09 9.71 -11.09
CA GLY A 5 -17.67 9.69 -12.49
C GLY A 5 -16.54 8.68 -12.75
N LEU A 6 -15.79 8.31 -11.70
CA LEU A 6 -14.81 7.22 -11.69
C LEU A 6 -15.51 5.85 -11.58
N ASN A 7 -16.38 5.50 -12.53
CA ASN A 7 -16.92 4.15 -12.66
C ASN A 7 -16.06 3.37 -13.65
N TYR A 8 -15.06 2.65 -13.14
CA TYR A 8 -14.48 1.54 -13.90
C TYR A 8 -15.37 0.31 -13.70
N GLU A 9 -15.60 -0.48 -14.76
CA GLU A 9 -16.63 -1.53 -14.92
C GLU A 9 -16.67 -2.69 -13.89
N GLN A 10 -16.03 -2.59 -12.73
CA GLN A 10 -16.11 -3.59 -11.66
C GLN A 10 -16.09 -2.90 -10.28
N GLY A 11 -17.24 -2.38 -9.86
CA GLY A 11 -17.46 -1.83 -8.51
C GLY A 11 -16.78 -0.49 -8.25
N THR A 12 -17.35 0.31 -7.34
CA THR A 12 -16.79 1.60 -6.92
C THR A 12 -15.46 1.39 -6.18
N LYS A 13 -14.36 1.26 -6.91
CA LYS A 13 -13.02 1.21 -6.32
C LYS A 13 -12.66 2.60 -5.81
N LYS A 14 -12.61 2.77 -4.49
CA LYS A 14 -12.05 3.97 -3.86
C LYS A 14 -10.54 3.96 -4.08
N LEU A 15 -10.03 4.99 -4.75
CA LEU A 15 -8.59 5.19 -4.97
C LEU A 15 -7.99 5.93 -3.78
N SER A 16 -6.75 5.59 -3.40
CA SER A 16 -5.98 6.39 -2.44
C SER A 16 -5.58 7.72 -3.09
N GLN A 17 -5.33 8.77 -2.29
CA GLN A 17 -5.03 10.11 -2.82
C GLN A 17 -3.89 10.12 -3.86
N PRO A 18 -2.71 9.48 -3.63
CA PRO A 18 -1.65 9.50 -4.63
C PRO A 18 -1.96 8.69 -5.89
N PHE A 19 -2.78 7.64 -5.75
CA PHE A 19 -3.20 6.85 -6.92
C PHE A 19 -4.27 7.59 -7.72
N LEU A 20 -5.15 8.35 -7.07
CA LEU A 20 -6.14 9.20 -7.72
C LEU A 20 -5.46 10.28 -8.56
N GLU A 21 -4.50 11.01 -8.00
CA GLU A 21 -3.72 12.03 -8.72
C GLU A 21 -3.04 11.42 -9.96
N ALA A 22 -2.29 10.34 -9.79
CA ALA A 22 -1.59 9.67 -10.89
C ALA A 22 -2.56 9.13 -11.95
N PHE A 23 -3.73 8.60 -11.55
CA PHE A 23 -4.75 8.12 -12.47
C PHE A 23 -5.34 9.28 -13.31
N LEU A 24 -5.69 10.39 -12.67
CA LEU A 24 -6.26 11.56 -13.33
C LEU A 24 -5.28 12.18 -14.33
N GLU A 25 -4.02 12.32 -13.92
CA GLU A 25 -2.98 12.87 -14.79
C GLU A 25 -2.74 11.95 -15.99
N ARG A 26 -2.48 10.66 -15.74
CA ARG A 26 -2.08 9.73 -16.80
C ARG A 26 -3.21 9.41 -17.77
N ILE A 27 -4.42 9.18 -17.26
CA ILE A 27 -5.55 8.70 -18.09
C ILE A 27 -6.38 9.85 -18.63
N HIS A 28 -6.56 10.92 -17.86
CA HIS A 28 -7.46 12.00 -18.21
C HIS A 28 -6.76 13.33 -18.48
N GLN A 29 -5.42 13.40 -18.32
CA GLN A 29 -4.63 14.62 -18.46
C GLN A 29 -5.14 15.76 -17.58
N ILE A 30 -5.68 15.41 -16.41
CA ILE A 30 -6.16 16.34 -15.39
C ILE A 30 -5.15 16.34 -14.24
N THR A 31 -4.61 17.50 -13.94
CA THR A 31 -3.76 17.71 -12.76
C THR A 31 -4.63 18.25 -11.63
N LEU A 32 -4.60 17.58 -10.47
CA LEU A 32 -5.28 18.08 -9.28
C LEU A 32 -4.48 19.23 -8.63
N PRO A 33 -5.14 20.21 -8.01
CA PRO A 33 -4.47 21.24 -7.23
C PRO A 33 -3.75 20.63 -6.02
N GLU A 34 -2.65 21.27 -5.62
CA GLU A 34 -1.93 20.92 -4.40
C GLU A 34 -2.76 21.27 -3.16
N MET A 35 -2.79 20.37 -2.18
CA MET A 35 -3.33 20.68 -0.87
C MET A 35 -2.37 21.62 -0.13
N ARG A 36 -2.80 22.85 0.11
CA ARG A 36 -2.01 23.88 0.80
C ARG A 36 -2.56 24.19 2.18
N LEU A 37 -1.66 24.39 3.12
CA LEU A 37 -1.96 24.99 4.42
C LEU A 37 -1.78 26.50 4.29
N ASP A 38 -2.63 27.26 4.98
CA ASP A 38 -2.46 28.71 5.09
C ASP A 38 -1.34 29.08 6.07
N ASP A 39 -1.12 30.39 6.26
CA ASP A 39 -0.09 30.93 7.16
C ASP A 39 -0.29 30.50 8.62
N ASN A 40 -1.50 30.12 9.01
CA ASN A 40 -1.84 29.61 10.34
C ASN A 40 -1.70 28.09 10.44
N HIS A 41 -1.21 27.43 9.40
CA HIS A 41 -1.15 25.97 9.25
C HIS A 41 -2.54 25.31 9.24
N GLU A 42 -3.59 26.05 8.87
CA GLU A 42 -4.94 25.54 8.73
C GLU A 42 -5.25 25.14 7.28
N LEU A 43 -6.02 24.07 7.12
CA LEU A 43 -6.48 23.61 5.81
C LEU A 43 -7.88 24.17 5.52
N ASN A 44 -7.98 25.04 4.51
CA ASN A 44 -9.29 25.44 3.98
C ASN A 44 -9.82 24.36 3.01
N ILE A 45 -10.49 23.36 3.56
CA ILE A 45 -11.02 22.23 2.79
C ILE A 45 -12.07 22.65 1.74
N ILE A 46 -12.85 23.70 2.02
CA ILE A 46 -13.90 24.21 1.12
C ILE A 46 -13.27 24.78 -0.16
N SER A 47 -12.24 25.61 0.00
CA SER A 47 -11.50 26.17 -1.13
C SER A 47 -10.85 25.05 -1.94
N TYR A 48 -10.19 24.10 -1.26
CA TYR A 48 -9.53 22.99 -1.91
C TYR A 48 -10.50 22.12 -2.74
N MET A 49 -11.68 21.82 -2.20
CA MET A 49 -12.71 21.08 -2.94
C MET A 49 -13.23 21.87 -4.16
N SER A 50 -13.34 23.19 -4.05
CA SER A 50 -13.75 24.06 -5.16
C SER A 50 -12.71 24.04 -6.29
N ASP A 51 -11.42 24.14 -5.95
CA ASP A 51 -10.33 24.08 -6.92
C ASP A 51 -10.32 22.72 -7.65
N ILE A 52 -10.64 21.63 -6.95
CA ILE A 52 -10.74 20.32 -7.58
C ILE A 52 -11.97 20.22 -8.48
N ALA A 53 -13.11 20.79 -8.07
CA ALA A 53 -14.30 20.84 -8.91
C ALA A 53 -14.05 21.57 -10.22
N GLU A 54 -13.26 22.66 -10.18
CA GLU A 54 -12.80 23.36 -11.37
C GLU A 54 -11.89 22.47 -12.24
N ALA A 55 -10.90 21.80 -11.64
CA ALA A 55 -9.98 20.94 -12.37
C ALA A 55 -10.68 19.78 -13.11
N VAL A 56 -11.76 19.24 -12.55
CA VAL A 56 -12.53 18.14 -13.17
C VAL A 56 -13.68 18.62 -14.06
N SER A 57 -13.93 19.92 -14.16
CA SER A 57 -15.09 20.50 -14.86
C SER A 57 -15.17 20.16 -16.35
N LEU A 58 -14.03 19.86 -16.99
CA LEU A 58 -13.96 19.42 -18.39
C LEU A 58 -14.60 18.04 -18.63
N LYS A 59 -14.92 17.30 -17.57
CA LYS A 59 -15.62 16.01 -17.63
C LYS A 59 -17.10 16.24 -17.26
N PRO A 60 -18.02 16.25 -18.24
CA PRO A 60 -19.42 16.67 -18.00
C PRO A 60 -20.19 15.77 -17.03
N ASP A 61 -19.83 14.49 -16.94
CA ASP A 61 -20.48 13.52 -16.03
C ASP A 61 -19.80 13.42 -14.67
N TRP A 62 -18.82 14.28 -14.39
CA TRP A 62 -18.02 14.21 -13.17
C TRP A 62 -18.43 15.32 -12.21
N GLN A 63 -18.50 14.98 -10.92
CA GLN A 63 -18.77 15.95 -9.86
C GLN A 63 -17.98 15.63 -8.60
N VAL A 64 -17.58 16.67 -7.89
CA VAL A 64 -17.05 16.57 -6.53
C VAL A 64 -18.22 16.45 -5.56
N LEU A 65 -18.19 15.42 -4.70
CA LEU A 65 -19.17 15.25 -3.63
C LEU A 65 -18.64 15.93 -2.34
N GLU A 66 -18.99 17.19 -2.14
CA GLU A 66 -18.51 17.99 -0.99
C GLU A 66 -18.92 17.41 0.37
N ASN A 67 -20.12 16.84 0.45
CA ASN A 67 -20.66 16.25 1.68
C ASN A 67 -20.31 14.75 1.85
N ASP A 68 -19.39 14.21 1.04
CA ASP A 68 -18.95 12.81 1.12
C ASP A 68 -17.42 12.71 1.23
N ILE A 69 -16.97 12.44 2.46
CA ILE A 69 -15.57 12.19 2.76
C ILE A 69 -15.39 10.72 3.12
N SER A 70 -14.60 10.05 2.30
CA SER A 70 -14.18 8.68 2.54
C SER A 70 -12.76 8.64 3.10
N LEU A 71 -12.60 8.02 4.26
CA LEU A 71 -11.29 7.70 4.83
C LEU A 71 -10.98 6.21 4.56
N GLY A 72 -9.85 5.96 3.90
CA GLY A 72 -9.39 4.61 3.59
C GLY A 72 -8.04 4.34 4.22
N LEU A 73 -7.88 3.18 4.84
CA LEU A 73 -6.58 2.65 5.25
C LEU A 73 -5.96 1.94 4.05
N PHE A 74 -4.92 2.53 3.48
CA PHE A 74 -4.19 1.95 2.35
C PHE A 74 -2.81 1.49 2.82
N SER A 75 -2.46 0.23 2.52
CA SER A 75 -1.13 -0.30 2.79
C SER A 75 -0.26 -0.19 1.54
N PHE A 76 0.58 0.85 1.49
CA PHE A 76 1.66 0.94 0.48
C PHE A 76 2.63 -0.24 0.60
N ALA A 77 2.84 -0.76 1.82
CA ALA A 77 3.69 -1.92 2.06
C ALA A 77 3.26 -3.16 1.28
N LYS A 78 1.94 -3.37 1.08
CA LYS A 78 1.45 -4.51 0.29
C LYS A 78 1.83 -4.40 -1.18
N PHE A 79 1.81 -3.20 -1.75
CA PHE A 79 2.20 -2.99 -3.15
C PHE A 79 3.71 -3.20 -3.36
N LEU A 80 4.53 -2.66 -2.46
CA LEU A 80 5.98 -2.90 -2.49
C LEU A 80 6.30 -4.37 -2.27
N MET A 81 5.59 -5.04 -1.35
CA MET A 81 5.70 -6.47 -1.15
C MET A 81 5.36 -7.24 -2.43
N TYR A 82 4.28 -6.91 -3.15
CA TYR A 82 3.97 -7.59 -4.41
C TYR A 82 5.02 -7.36 -5.50
N ARG A 83 5.57 -6.15 -5.59
CA ARG A 83 6.67 -5.85 -6.53
C ARG A 83 7.93 -6.66 -6.19
N ASP A 84 8.28 -6.72 -4.91
CA ASP A 84 9.46 -7.45 -4.44
C ASP A 84 9.28 -8.97 -4.57
N LEU A 85 8.03 -9.46 -4.59
CA LEU A 85 7.69 -10.87 -4.82
C LEU A 85 7.57 -11.25 -6.30
N ASP A 86 7.65 -10.30 -7.25
CA ASP A 86 7.55 -10.60 -8.68
C ASP A 86 8.76 -11.42 -9.17
N PRO A 87 8.58 -12.66 -9.65
CA PRO A 87 9.68 -13.50 -10.10
C PRO A 87 10.53 -12.89 -11.22
N ALA A 88 9.97 -11.97 -12.02
CA ALA A 88 10.72 -11.26 -13.07
C ALA A 88 11.81 -10.33 -12.53
N ASN A 89 11.68 -9.89 -11.27
CA ASN A 89 12.66 -9.02 -10.61
C ASN A 89 13.82 -9.78 -9.97
N TRP A 90 13.81 -11.11 -9.99
CA TRP A 90 14.84 -11.95 -9.38
C TRP A 90 15.74 -12.60 -10.45
N PRO A 91 17.06 -12.69 -10.22
CA PRO A 91 17.97 -13.32 -11.17
C PRO A 91 17.67 -14.82 -11.29
N ALA A 92 17.82 -15.38 -12.49
CA ALA A 92 17.45 -16.76 -12.78
C ALA A 92 18.14 -17.82 -11.87
N LYS A 93 19.33 -17.51 -11.35
CA LYS A 93 20.07 -18.39 -10.43
C LYS A 93 19.56 -18.36 -8.99
N ASP A 94 18.88 -17.28 -8.58
CA ASP A 94 18.32 -17.09 -7.24
C ASP A 94 16.84 -16.70 -7.35
N SER A 95 16.09 -17.41 -8.19
CA SER A 95 14.68 -17.13 -8.41
C SER A 95 13.91 -17.21 -7.10
N ILE A 96 13.00 -16.26 -6.85
CA ILE A 96 12.19 -16.24 -5.63
C ILE A 96 11.41 -17.54 -5.42
N THR A 97 10.92 -18.19 -6.49
CA THR A 97 10.18 -19.46 -6.41
C THR A 97 11.08 -20.65 -6.10
N SER A 98 12.40 -20.48 -6.17
CA SER A 98 13.38 -21.50 -5.79
C SER A 98 13.85 -21.36 -4.34
N GLN A 99 13.55 -20.23 -3.68
CA GLN A 99 13.94 -19.99 -2.30
C GLN A 99 13.28 -21.02 -1.36
N PRO A 100 14.04 -21.69 -0.47
CA PRO A 100 13.52 -22.76 0.37
C PRO A 100 12.27 -22.36 1.17
N ILE A 101 12.26 -21.16 1.75
CA ILE A 101 11.13 -20.65 2.53
C ILE A 101 9.87 -20.43 1.69
N ILE A 102 10.02 -20.00 0.43
CA ILE A 102 8.90 -19.77 -0.49
C ILE A 102 8.34 -21.10 -0.96
N ARG A 103 9.21 -22.07 -1.25
CA ARG A 103 8.81 -23.43 -1.60
C ARG A 103 8.11 -24.13 -0.45
N ALA A 104 8.62 -24.00 0.77
CA ALA A 104 7.99 -24.54 1.97
C ALA A 104 6.57 -23.98 2.18
N LEU A 105 6.40 -22.68 1.98
CA LEU A 105 5.09 -22.02 2.11
C LEU A 105 4.10 -22.42 1.00
N MET A 106 4.58 -22.60 -0.23
CA MET A 106 3.73 -22.77 -1.42
C MET A 106 3.44 -24.22 -1.81
N SER A 107 4.40 -25.12 -1.62
CA SER A 107 4.39 -26.46 -2.22
C SER A 107 4.86 -27.55 -1.26
N ASP A 108 6.06 -27.37 -0.70
CA ASP A 108 6.83 -28.46 -0.09
C ASP A 108 6.47 -28.67 1.39
N GLY A 109 5.74 -27.72 2.00
CA GLY A 109 5.49 -27.70 3.44
C GLY A 109 6.72 -27.24 4.22
N PHE A 110 6.54 -26.90 5.49
CA PHE A 110 7.68 -26.65 6.36
C PHE A 110 8.27 -27.99 6.79
N ASP A 111 9.59 -28.10 6.79
CA ASP A 111 10.25 -29.26 7.37
C ASP A 111 9.83 -29.34 8.85
N GLU A 112 9.15 -30.42 9.22
CA GLU A 112 9.02 -30.82 10.62
C GLU A 112 10.42 -31.26 11.06
N ASP A 113 11.18 -30.36 11.66
CA ASP A 113 12.40 -30.74 12.36
C ASP A 113 11.97 -31.71 13.47
N ASP A 114 12.41 -32.98 13.41
CA ASP A 114 12.18 -34.01 14.45
C ASP A 114 12.63 -33.55 15.85
N SER A 115 13.30 -32.40 15.93
CA SER A 115 13.60 -31.61 17.12
C SER A 115 12.40 -30.84 17.71
N LEU A 116 11.15 -31.18 17.36
CA LEU A 116 9.98 -30.57 18.01
C LEU A 116 10.07 -30.80 19.51
N LEU A 117 10.42 -29.74 20.24
CA LEU A 117 10.38 -29.72 21.70
C LEU A 117 8.96 -30.10 22.11
N SER A 118 8.82 -31.02 23.07
CA SER A 118 7.48 -31.28 23.62
C SER A 118 6.90 -29.98 24.15
N GLU A 119 5.58 -29.81 24.05
CA GLU A 119 4.88 -28.59 24.49
C GLU A 119 5.24 -28.19 25.94
N ASP A 120 5.63 -29.16 26.77
CA ASP A 120 5.99 -28.97 28.18
C ASP A 120 7.48 -28.62 28.43
N VAL A 121 8.31 -28.49 27.39
CA VAL A 121 9.73 -28.15 27.57
C VAL A 121 9.91 -26.63 27.70
N PRO A 122 10.53 -26.14 28.79
CA PRO A 122 10.91 -24.73 28.90
C PRO A 122 11.85 -24.33 27.77
N ILE A 123 11.50 -23.26 27.04
CA ILE A 123 12.26 -22.80 25.86
C ILE A 123 13.47 -21.93 26.26
N ASP A 124 13.40 -21.25 27.41
CA ASP A 124 14.45 -20.32 27.89
C ASP A 124 15.87 -20.93 27.97
N PRO A 125 16.07 -22.20 28.38
CA PRO A 125 17.39 -22.84 28.38
C PRO A 125 17.89 -23.24 26.98
N ILE A 126 16.99 -23.35 26.00
CA ILE A 126 17.25 -23.94 24.67
C ILE A 126 17.50 -22.84 23.64
N ILE A 127 16.74 -21.75 23.71
CA ILE A 127 16.90 -20.58 22.86
C ILE A 127 17.32 -19.40 23.75
N PRO A 128 18.62 -19.26 24.06
CA PRO A 128 19.08 -18.11 24.83
C PRO A 128 18.80 -16.83 24.04
N PRO A 129 18.42 -15.72 24.72
CA PRO A 129 18.21 -14.46 24.04
C PRO A 129 19.46 -14.08 23.24
N LYS A 130 19.32 -13.82 21.94
CA LYS A 130 20.39 -13.19 21.16
C LYS A 130 20.70 -11.85 21.83
N ARG A 131 21.84 -11.79 22.53
CA ARG A 131 22.43 -10.52 22.97
C ARG A 131 22.76 -9.73 21.72
N TYR A 132 21.90 -8.77 21.38
CA TYR A 132 22.30 -7.68 20.48
C TYR A 132 23.42 -6.93 21.18
N ALA A 133 24.66 -7.25 20.83
CA ALA A 133 25.79 -6.41 21.18
C ALA A 133 25.62 -5.11 20.39
N ALA A 134 25.26 -4.04 21.11
CA ALA A 134 25.31 -2.70 20.57
C ALA A 134 26.77 -2.42 20.16
N HIS A 135 27.05 -2.46 18.86
CA HIS A 135 28.27 -1.89 18.30
C HIS A 135 28.19 -0.37 18.49
N HIS A 136 28.64 0.10 19.66
CA HIS A 136 29.15 1.46 19.83
C HIS A 136 30.68 1.39 19.65
N GLY A 137 31.16 2.04 18.61
CA GLY A 137 32.58 2.25 18.29
C GLY A 137 32.68 3.21 17.13
#